data_AF-A0A024GGF6-F1
#
_entry.id   AF-A0A024GGF6-F1
#
_cell.length_a   1.000
_cell.length_b   1.000
_cell.length_c   1.000
_cell.angle_alpha   90.00
_cell.angle_beta   90.00
_cell.angle_gamma   90.00
#
_symmetry.space_group_name_H-M   'P 1'
#
loop_
_entity.id
_entity.type
_entity.pdbx_description
1 polymer ?
#
loop_
_entity_poly.entity_id
_entity_poly.type
_entity_poly.pdbx_seq_one_letter_code
_entity_poly.pdbx_strand_id
1 'polypeptide(L)' 'MSECKAVIKNADMHEDMQQDAVDCASQALEKYNIEKDIAAFIKKEFDIKHNPTWHCIVGRNFGSMHV' A
#
# COMPACT_ATOMS: atom_id res chain seq x y z
N MET A 1 20.62 0.38 -6.46
CA MET A 1 19.25 0.78 -6.10
C MET A 1 19.15 0.59 -4.60
N SER A 2 18.79 1.63 -3.85
CA SER A 2 18.61 1.48 -2.41
C SER A 2 17.45 0.52 -2.17
N GLU A 3 17.69 -0.54 -1.40
CA GLU A 3 16.70 -1.56 -1.11
C GLU A 3 15.57 -0.92 -0.27
N CYS A 4 14.41 -0.69 -0.88
CA CYS A 4 13.22 -0.22 -0.17
C CYS A 4 12.68 -1.35 0.69
N LYS A 5 13.27 -1.56 1.87
CA LYS A 5 12.84 -2.59 2.82
C LYS A 5 11.51 -2.19 3.45
N ALA A 6 10.45 -2.92 3.12
CA ALA A 6 9.15 -2.77 3.79
C ALA A 6 9.25 -3.24 5.26
N VAL A 7 8.58 -2.51 6.15
CA VAL A 7 8.43 -2.86 7.56
C VAL A 7 6.95 -2.84 7.90
N ILE A 8 6.35 -4.01 8.06
CA ILE A 8 4.94 -4.16 8.43
C ILE A 8 4.82 -3.90 9.93
N LYS A 9 3.99 -2.92 10.30
CA LYS A 9 3.77 -2.54 11.71
C LYS A 9 2.60 -3.28 12.35
N ASN A 10 1.54 -3.49 11.57
CA ASN A 10 0.35 -4.24 11.96
C ASN A 10 -0.32 -4.78 10.69
N ALA A 11 -0.89 -5.97 10.75
CA ALA A 11 -1.64 -6.57 9.64
C ALA A 11 -2.65 -7.58 10.19
N ASP A 12 -3.88 -7.53 9.70
CA ASP A 12 -4.91 -8.55 9.90
C ASP A 12 -5.33 -9.09 8.51
N MET A 13 -4.38 -9.77 7.86
CA MET A 13 -4.55 -10.39 6.55
C MET A 13 -3.54 -11.52 6.38
N HIS A 14 -3.80 -12.47 5.47
CA HIS A 14 -2.89 -13.58 5.16
C HIS A 14 -1.54 -13.09 4.62
N GLU A 15 -0.46 -13.84 4.89
CA GLU A 15 0.90 -13.48 4.50
C GLU A 15 1.05 -13.21 3.00
N ASP A 16 0.39 -14.01 2.15
CA ASP A 16 0.40 -13.82 0.70
C ASP A 16 -0.19 -12.45 0.29
N MET A 17 -1.27 -12.02 0.95
CA MET A 17 -1.89 -10.71 0.72
C MET A 17 -1.03 -9.57 1.26
N GLN A 18 -0.30 -9.78 2.37
CA GLN A 18 0.67 -8.80 2.87
C GLN A 18 1.81 -8.60 1.87
N GLN A 19 2.35 -9.69 1.31
CA GLN A 19 3.40 -9.62 0.30
C GLN A 19 2.90 -8.92 -0.96
N ASP A 20 1.69 -9.25 -1.43
CA ASP A 20 1.04 -8.55 -2.54
C ASP A 20 0.92 -7.03 -2.29
N ALA A 21 0.61 -6.63 -1.05
CA ALA A 21 0.53 -5.22 -0.67
C ALA A 21 1.90 -4.52 -0.73
N VAL A 22 2.94 -5.18 -0.25
CA VAL A 22 4.33 -4.69 -0.29
C VAL A 22 4.82 -4.54 -1.73
N ASP A 23 4.55 -5.54 -2.58
CA ASP A 23 4.97 -5.54 -3.97
C ASP A 23 4.21 -4.47 -4.77
N CYS A 24 2.91 -4.32 -4.53
CA CYS A 24 2.09 -3.28 -5.14
C CYS A 24 2.58 -1.88 -4.73
N ALA A 25 2.87 -1.67 -3.45
CA ALA A 25 3.40 -0.40 -2.95
C ALA A 25 4.79 -0.09 -3.54
N SER A 26 5.67 -1.09 -3.66
CA SER A 26 6.99 -0.92 -4.25
C SER A 26 6.90 -0.50 -5.72
N GLN A 27 6.04 -1.16 -6.51
CA GLN A 27 5.78 -0.77 -7.89
C GLN A 27 5.19 0.64 -8.03
N ALA A 28 4.31 1.02 -7.09
CA ALA A 28 3.70 2.34 -7.08
C ALA A 28 4.74 3.44 -6.80
N LEU A 29 5.65 3.20 -5.85
CA LEU A 29 6.74 4.10 -5.49
C LEU A 29 7.77 4.28 -6.61
N GLU A 30 7.95 3.26 -7.47
CA GLU A 30 8.81 3.38 -8.65
C GLU A 30 8.17 4.21 -9.77
N LYS A 31 6.84 4.13 -9.92
CA LYS A 31 6.10 4.79 -11.01
C LYS A 31 5.67 6.22 -10.70
N TYR A 32 5.41 6.53 -9.43
CA TYR A 32 4.78 7.78 -9.02
C TYR A 32 5.56 8.46 -7.91
N ASN A 33 5.61 9.80 -7.95
CA ASN A 33 6.29 10.63 -6.95
C ASN A 33 5.33 11.40 -6.03
N ILE A 34 4.02 11.36 -6.31
CA ILE A 34 2.99 12.08 -5.56
C ILE A 34 2.20 11.08 -4.72
N GLU A 35 2.07 11.29 -3.41
CA GLU A 35 1.43 10.31 -2.50
C GLU A 35 0.01 9.95 -2.91
N LYS A 36 -0.75 10.94 -3.40
CA LYS A 36 -2.11 10.74 -3.91
C LYS A 36 -2.16 9.72 -5.05
N ASP A 37 -1.20 9.78 -5.97
CA ASP A 37 -1.18 8.92 -7.16
C ASP A 37 -0.72 7.50 -6.78
N ILE A 38 0.23 7.40 -5.85
CA ILE A 38 0.65 6.12 -5.24
C ILE A 38 -0.55 5.45 -4.56
N ALA A 39 -1.28 6.17 -3.71
CA ALA A 39 -2.43 5.63 -3.00
C ALA A 39 -3.56 5.20 -3.96
N ALA A 40 -3.82 6.01 -5.01
CA ALA A 40 -4.82 5.69 -6.03
C ALA A 40 -4.47 4.42 -6.81
N PHE A 41 -3.19 4.25 -7.15
CA PHE A 41 -2.71 3.03 -7.82
C PHE A 41 -2.91 1.80 -6.95
N ILE A 42 -2.43 1.82 -5.69
CA ILE A 42 -2.55 0.68 -4.78
C ILE A 42 -4.01 0.32 -4.54
N LYS A 43 -4.86 1.32 -4.26
CA LYS A 43 -6.30 1.12 -4.09
C LYS A 43 -6.92 0.40 -5.30
N LYS A 44 -6.63 0.90 -6.51
CA LYS A 44 -7.20 0.34 -7.76
C LYS A 44 -6.78 -1.10 -7.97
N GLU A 45 -5.51 -1.43 -7.78
CA GLU A 45 -5.02 -2.79 -7.95
C GLU A 45 -5.65 -3.75 -6.93
N PHE A 46 -5.80 -3.30 -5.68
CA PHE A 46 -6.45 -4.08 -4.62
C PHE A 46 -7.95 -4.27 -4.85
N ASP A 47 -8.67 -3.24 -5.32
CA ASP A 47 -10.08 -3.39 -5.71
C ASP A 47 -10.26 -4.43 -6.81
N ILE A 48 -9.34 -4.49 -7.79
CA ILE A 48 -9.38 -5.46 -8.89
C ILE A 48 -9.05 -6.88 -8.40
N LYS A 49 -7.98 -7.02 -7.60
CA LYS A 49 -7.43 -8.33 -7.22
C LYS A 49 -8.16 -8.99 -6.04
N HIS A 50 -8.65 -8.18 -5.10
CA HIS A 50 -9.19 -8.64 -3.82
C HIS A 50 -10.65 -8.25 -3.59
N ASN A 51 -11.33 -7.78 -4.62
CA ASN A 51 -12.68 -7.23 -4.62
C ASN A 51 -12.80 -5.90 -3.85
N PRO A 52 -13.66 -4.97 -4.30
CA PRO A 52 -13.87 -3.69 -3.63
C PRO A 52 -14.65 -3.84 -2.31
N THR A 53 -14.58 -2.87 -1.39
CA THR A 53 -13.89 -1.57 -1.50
C THR A 53 -12.62 -1.50 -0.65
N TRP A 54 -11.54 -1.01 -1.24
CA TRP A 54 -10.29 -0.70 -0.54
C TRP A 54 -10.13 0.79 -0.29
N HIS A 55 -9.45 1.12 0.81
CA HIS A 55 -9.03 2.46 1.15
C HIS A 55 -7.51 2.43 1.36
N CYS A 56 -6.80 3.37 0.74
CA CYS A 56 -5.34 3.44 0.82
C CYS A 56 -4.91 4.86 1.24
N ILE A 57 -3.95 4.94 2.15
CA ILE A 57 -3.37 6.18 2.65
C ILE A 57 -1.85 6.06 2.49
N VAL A 58 -1.23 7.09 1.92
CA VAL A 58 0.22 7.19 1.74
C VAL A 58 0.66 8.56 2.24
N GLY A 59 1.72 8.60 3.06
CA GLY A 59 2.23 9.83 3.62
C GLY A 59 3.49 9.59 4.45
N ARG A 60 4.22 10.66 4.76
CA ARG A 60 5.39 10.62 5.65
C ARG A 60 5.08 10.98 7.09
N ASN A 61 4.01 11.74 7.33
CA ASN A 61 3.57 12.16 8.65
C ASN A 61 2.04 12.20 8.70
N PHE A 62 1.43 11.23 9.37
CA PHE A 62 -0.02 11.10 9.49
C PHE A 62 -0.38 10.31 10.77
N GLY A 63 -1.55 10.60 11.33
CA GLY A 63 -2.18 9.81 12.39
C GLY A 63 -3.46 9.16 11.85
N SER A 64 -3.65 7.88 12.15
CA SER A 64 -4.91 7.17 11.90
C SER A 64 -5.49 6.74 13.24
N MET A 65 -6.79 6.92 13.44
CA MET A 65 -7.46 6.45 14.65
C MET A 65 -7.82 4.97 14.47
N HIS A 66 -7.17 4.11 15.27
CA HIS A 66 -7.72 2.79 15.56
C HIS A 66 -8.80 3.00 16.61
N VAL A 67 -10.06 2.79 16.21
CA VAL A 67 -11.16 2.57 17.16
C VAL A 67 -11.25 1.09 17.50
#